data_AF-A0AAV7T5U4-F1
#
_entry.id   AF-A0AAV7T5U4-F1
#
_cell.length_a   1.000
_cell.length_b   1.000
_cell.length_c   1.000
_cell.angle_alpha   90.00
_cell.angle_beta   90.00
_cell.angle_gamma   90.00
#
_symmetry.space_group_name_H-M   'P 1'
#
loop_
_entity.id
_entity.type
_entity.pdbx_description
1 polymer ?
#
loop_
_entity_poly.entity_id
_entity_poly.type
_entity_poly.pdbx_seq_one_letter_code
_entity_poly.pdbx_strand_id
1 'polypeptide(L)' 'ACILKHEEIEQKNIKLLPAFANLLYVTQDQIIDFSCKEGHIKSTRSADMSQVCEDGIIAYPTCVR' A
#
# COMPACT_ATOMS: atom_id res chain seq x y z
N ALA A 1 -5.65 -13.26 -5.35
CA ALA A 1 -5.26 -12.88 -3.98
C ALA A 1 -3.84 -12.34 -4.01
N CYS A 2 -3.58 -11.25 -3.30
CA CYS A 2 -2.32 -10.52 -3.34
C CYS A 2 -1.57 -10.70 -2.03
N ILE A 3 -0.24 -10.72 -2.11
CA ILE A 3 0.64 -10.82 -0.93
C ILE A 3 1.11 -9.43 -0.55
N LEU A 4 0.88 -9.04 0.70
CA LEU A 4 1.39 -7.81 1.27
C LEU A 4 2.82 -8.01 1.75
N LYS A 5 3.76 -7.29 1.14
CA LYS A 5 5.17 -7.31 1.50
C LYS A 5 5.45 -6.13 2.41
N HIS A 6 5.75 -6.43 3.68
CA HIS A 6 6.11 -5.39 4.66
C HIS A 6 7.36 -4.60 4.23
N GLU A 7 8.30 -5.25 3.55
CA GLU A 7 9.49 -4.58 3.00
C GLU A 7 9.13 -3.47 2.00
N GLU A 8 8.20 -3.71 1.08
CA GLU A 8 7.73 -2.69 0.12
C GLU A 8 7.07 -1.51 0.83
N ILE A 9 6.24 -1.78 1.85
CA ILE A 9 5.56 -0.76 2.65
C ILE A 9 6.58 0.14 3.34
N GLU A 10 7.60 -0.47 3.94
CA GLU A 10 8.67 0.24 4.62
C GLU A 10 9.53 1.07 3.65
N GLN A 11 10.00 0.46 2.55
CA GLN A 11 10.85 1.11 1.54
C GLN A 11 10.17 2.29 0.83
N LYS A 12 8.85 2.23 0.66
CA LYS A 12 8.06 3.27 -0.02
C LYS A 12 7.53 4.36 0.90
N ASN A 13 7.92 4.35 2.18
CA ASN A 13 7.49 5.32 3.21
C ASN A 13 5.97 5.40 3.36
N ILE A 14 5.27 4.28 3.19
CA ILE A 14 3.83 4.16 3.36
C ILE A 14 3.51 3.32 4.60
N LYS A 15 2.25 3.34 5.03
CA LYS A 15 1.71 2.50 6.09
C LYS A 15 0.30 2.05 5.71
N LEU A 16 -0.06 0.86 6.18
CA LEU A 16 -1.43 0.37 6.09
C LEU A 16 -2.31 1.11 7.09
N LEU A 17 -3.58 1.31 6.75
CA LEU A 17 -4.55 1.73 7.76
C LEU A 17 -4.65 0.68 8.88
N PRO A 18 -5.00 1.07 10.12
CA PRO A 18 -5.04 0.15 11.27
C PRO A 18 -5.88 -1.11 11.04
N ALA A 19 -6.96 -1.00 10.25
CA ALA A 19 -7.82 -2.12 9.87
C ALA A 19 -7.08 -3.23 9.09
N PHE A 20 -5.96 -2.91 8.46
CA PHE A 20 -5.20 -3.80 7.59
C PHE A 20 -3.79 -4.12 8.11
N ALA A 21 -3.38 -3.56 9.26
CA ALA A 21 -1.99 -3.58 9.73
C ALA A 21 -1.39 -4.99 9.89
N ASN A 22 -2.23 -6.00 10.16
CA ASN A 22 -1.79 -7.39 10.37
C ASN A 22 -2.12 -8.31 9.18
N LEU A 23 -2.58 -7.75 8.05
CA LEU A 23 -2.89 -8.55 6.87
C LEU A 23 -1.60 -8.94 6.14
N LEU A 24 -1.47 -10.24 5.84
CA LEU A 24 -0.45 -10.78 4.94
C LEU A 24 -0.99 -10.99 3.53
N TYR A 25 -2.32 -11.19 3.41
CA TYR A 25 -2.99 -11.49 2.15
C TYR A 25 -4.21 -10.59 1.98
N VAL A 26 -4.44 -10.15 0.75
CA VAL A 26 -5.62 -9.38 0.33
C VAL A 26 -6.40 -10.23 -0.68
N THR A 27 -7.71 -10.29 -0.51
CA THR A 27 -8.58 -11.05 -1.41
C THR A 27 -8.60 -10.38 -2.79
N GLN A 28 -8.81 -11.16 -3.85
CA GLN A 28 -9.00 -10.60 -5.20
C GLN A 28 -10.15 -9.58 -5.18
N ASP A 29 -10.01 -8.49 -5.94
CA ASP A 29 -10.99 -7.40 -6.10
C ASP A 29 -11.26 -6.60 -4.81
N GLN A 30 -10.52 -6.88 -3.73
CA GLN A 30 -10.60 -6.13 -2.50
C GLN A 30 -9.75 -4.86 -2.60
N ILE A 31 -10.30 -3.75 -2.10
CA ILE A 31 -9.61 -2.48 -1.98
C ILE A 31 -8.82 -2.45 -0.67
N ILE A 32 -7.59 -1.97 -0.74
CA ILE A 32 -6.78 -1.61 0.41
C ILE A 32 -6.36 -0.15 0.34
N ASP A 33 -6.32 0.49 1.50
CA ASP A 33 -5.89 1.88 1.62
C ASP A 33 -4.53 1.97 2.31
N PHE A 34 -3.66 2.75 1.70
CA PHE A 34 -2.37 3.15 2.21
C PHE A 34 -2.39 4.62 2.64
N SER A 35 -1.47 4.99 3.51
CA SER A 35 -1.19 6.38 3.86
C SER A 35 0.32 6.61 3.93
N CYS A 36 0.77 7.84 3.76
CA CYS A 36 2.19 8.14 3.97
C CYS A 36 2.55 8.04 5.44
N LYS A 37 3.80 7.63 5.72
CA LYS A 37 4.40 7.81 7.04
C LYS A 37 4.52 9.29 7.36
N GLU A 38 4.66 9.58 8.65
CA GLU A 38 4.81 10.95 9.13
C GLU A 38 6.00 11.64 8.44
N GLY A 39 5.82 12.92 8.08
CA GLY A 39 6.83 13.70 7.37
C GLY A 39 7.03 13.35 5.90
N HIS A 40 6.19 12.50 5.30
CA HIS A 40 6.24 12.18 3.88
C HIS A 40 4.92 12.52 3.18
N ILE A 41 5.00 12.82 1.88
CA ILE A 41 3.87 13.14 1.00
C ILE A 41 3.83 12.21 -0.22
N LYS A 42 2.65 12.03 -0.82
CA LYS A 42 2.49 11.23 -2.04
C LYS A 42 3.37 11.79 -3.15
N SER A 43 4.21 10.96 -3.75
CA SER A 43 4.96 11.35 -4.95
C SER A 43 4.01 11.61 -6.11
N THR A 44 4.28 12.62 -6.92
CA THR A 44 3.44 12.98 -8.08
C THR A 44 3.36 11.87 -9.14
N ARG A 45 4.36 10.98 -9.18
CA ARG A 45 4.40 9.79 -10.06
C ARG A 45 3.99 8.49 -9.37
N SER A 46 3.47 8.58 -8.14
CA SER A 46 3.03 7.42 -7.37
C SER A 46 1.70 6.87 -7.89
N ALA A 47 1.49 5.57 -7.71
CA ALA A 47 0.17 4.95 -7.70
C ALA A 47 -0.75 5.63 -6.66
N ASP A 48 -2.06 5.40 -6.78
CA ASP A 48 -3.05 5.93 -5.85
C ASP A 48 -2.95 5.28 -4.45
N MET A 49 -3.44 6.00 -3.44
CA MET A 49 -3.40 5.51 -2.07
C MET A 49 -4.38 4.36 -1.83
N SER A 50 -5.46 4.32 -2.59
CA SER A 50 -6.39 3.19 -2.64
C SER A 50 -6.01 2.29 -3.80
N GLN A 51 -5.76 1.01 -3.51
CA GLN A 51 -5.35 0.02 -4.49
C GLN A 51 -6.28 -1.17 -4.46
N VAL A 52 -6.55 -1.73 -5.64
CA VAL A 52 -7.30 -2.98 -5.77
C VAL A 52 -6.28 -4.11 -5.89
N CYS A 53 -6.55 -5.23 -5.21
CA CYS A 53 -5.85 -6.47 -5.50
C CYS A 53 -6.37 -7.07 -6.81
N GLU A 54 -5.60 -6.92 -7.88
CA GLU A 54 -5.96 -7.36 -9.22
C GLU A 54 -4.88 -8.31 -9.76
N ASP A 55 -5.30 -9.47 -10.24
CA ASP A 55 -4.43 -10.57 -10.73
C ASP A 55 -3.25 -10.93 -9.82
N GLY A 56 -3.46 -10.86 -8.50
CA GLY A 56 -2.43 -11.15 -7.50
C GLY A 56 -1.37 -10.05 -7.34
N ILE A 57 -1.57 -8.91 -7.98
CA ILE A 57 -0.70 -7.74 -7.94
C ILE A 57 -1.40 -6.63 -7.16
N ILE A 58 -0.61 -5.91 -6.35
CA ILE A 58 -1.05 -4.70 -5.67
C ILE A 58 0.01 -3.64 -5.89
N ALA A 59 -0.37 -2.52 -6.51
CA ALA A 59 0.60 -1.49 -6.89
C ALA A 59 0.88 -0.56 -5.70
N TYR A 60 1.99 -0.78 -5.01
CA TYR A 60 2.31 0.01 -3.82
C TYR A 60 2.56 1.50 -4.16
N PRO A 61 1.79 2.44 -3.59
CA PRO A 61 2.07 3.86 -3.69
C PRO A 61 3.43 4.19 -3.06
N THR A 62 3.99 5.34 -3.39
CA THR A 62 5.30 5.77 -2.91
C THR A 62 5.22 7.19 -2.38
N CYS A 63 5.70 7.36 -1.16
CA CYS A 63 5.81 8.65 -0.52
C CYS A 63 7.27 9.10 -0.46
N VAL A 64 7.45 10.39 -0.65
CA VAL A 64 8.75 11.09 -0.59
C VAL A 64 8.67 12.16 0.47
N ARG A 65 9.82 12.58 0.99
CA ARG A 65 9.91 13.65 1.97
C ARG A 65 9.65 15.01 1.33
#